data_AF-A0A1Y2M736-F1
#
_entry.id   AF-A0A1Y2M736-F1
#
_cell.length_a   1.000
_cell.length_b   1.000
_cell.length_c   1.000
_cell.angle_alpha   90.00
_cell.angle_beta   90.00
_cell.angle_gamma   90.00
#
_symmetry.space_group_name_H-M   'P 1'
#
loop_
_entity.id
_entity.type
_entity.pdbx_description
1 polymer ?
#
loop_
_entity_poly.entity_id
_entity_poly.type
_entity_poly.pdbx_seq_one_letter_code
_entity_poly.pdbx_strand_id
1 'polypeptide(L)'
;MSGDTEARPNDARPAFVSPRTLLEQVRPILPPRSFTALDREQLDGLRTIRAFLKARTSYDVLPISYRLIILDTALRVQKSLNILTQNGIVSAPLWDSKTSTFAGLLTTADYINVIQYYWQNPDALQKVDKFRLSSLRGTL
;
A
#
# COMPACT_ATOMS: atom_id res chain seq x y z
N MET A 1 70.74 -12.54 -39.93
CA MET A 1 69.91 -12.27 -41.13
C MET A 1 69.04 -13.49 -41.36
N SER A 2 67.75 -13.33 -41.10
CA SER A 2 66.59 -13.98 -41.73
C SER A 2 65.39 -13.56 -40.88
N GLY A 3 64.53 -12.74 -41.47
CA GLY A 3 63.32 -12.23 -40.84
C GLY A 3 62.12 -13.07 -41.26
N ASP A 4 61.13 -13.13 -40.38
CA ASP A 4 59.77 -13.57 -40.70
C ASP A 4 58.77 -12.54 -40.17
N THR A 5 58.12 -11.91 -41.15
CA THR A 5 56.76 -11.35 -41.30
C THR A 5 55.78 -11.40 -40.12
N GLU A 6 55.43 -10.20 -39.64
CA GLU A 6 54.07 -9.62 -39.52
C GLU A 6 52.88 -10.46 -38.98
N ALA A 7 52.33 -10.03 -37.84
CA ALA A 7 50.88 -9.88 -37.63
C ALA A 7 50.60 -9.08 -36.33
N ARG A 8 49.98 -7.89 -36.46
CA ARG A 8 49.37 -7.18 -35.32
C ARG A 8 47.97 -7.74 -35.06
N PRO A 9 47.59 -7.96 -33.79
CA PRO A 9 46.22 -7.70 -33.35
C PRO A 9 46.30 -6.83 -32.07
N ASN A 10 45.42 -5.88 -31.78
CA ASN A 10 44.04 -5.72 -32.16
C ASN A 10 43.65 -4.27 -31.78
N ASP A 11 42.92 -3.58 -32.65
CA ASP A 11 42.30 -2.28 -32.39
C ASP A 11 41.33 -2.38 -31.19
N ALA A 12 41.75 -1.94 -30.01
CA ALA A 12 40.86 -1.76 -28.88
C ALA A 12 40.20 -0.38 -28.96
N ARG A 13 39.08 -0.29 -29.69
CA ARG A 13 38.14 0.84 -29.52
C ARG A 13 37.62 0.82 -28.08
N PRO A 14 37.53 1.97 -27.37
CA PRO A 14 36.96 1.97 -26.03
C PRO A 14 35.50 1.55 -26.09
N ALA A 15 35.14 0.53 -25.32
CA ALA A 15 33.76 0.05 -25.23
C ALA A 15 32.84 1.16 -24.73
N PHE A 16 31.71 1.35 -25.40
CA PHE A 16 30.67 2.28 -24.98
C PHE A 16 30.12 1.84 -23.61
N VAL A 17 30.52 2.54 -22.55
CA VAL A 17 30.06 2.28 -21.18
C VAL A 17 28.62 2.79 -21.05
N SER A 18 27.71 1.86 -20.75
CA SER A 18 26.32 2.22 -20.46
C SER A 18 26.23 2.88 -19.07
N PRO A 19 25.33 3.84 -18.82
CA PRO A 19 25.20 4.49 -17.52
C PRO A 19 24.99 3.51 -16.34
N ARG A 20 24.45 2.31 -16.63
CA ARG A 20 24.26 1.23 -15.66
C ARG A 20 25.55 0.66 -15.10
N THR A 21 26.58 0.48 -15.91
CA THR A 21 27.86 -0.08 -15.46
C THR A 21 28.60 0.82 -14.47
N LEU A 22 28.34 2.13 -14.48
CA LEU A 22 28.90 3.08 -13.52
C LEU A 22 28.18 3.03 -12.17
N LEU A 23 26.87 2.75 -12.17
CA LEU A 23 26.08 2.54 -10.95
C LEU A 23 26.28 1.15 -10.32
N GLU A 24 26.85 0.21 -11.08
CA GLU A 24 27.18 -1.14 -10.63
C GLU A 24 28.56 -1.20 -9.94
N GLN A 25 29.36 -0.13 -10.07
CA GLN A 25 30.58 0.03 -9.29
C GLN A 25 30.24 0.30 -7.82
N VAL A 26 30.51 -0.73 -7.02
CA VAL A 26 30.63 -0.71 -5.56
C VAL A 26 29.30 -0.68 -4.80
N ARG A 27 28.50 -1.75 -4.95
CA ARG A 27 27.89 -2.31 -3.73
C ARG A 27 29.03 -2.97 -2.95
N PRO A 28 29.36 -2.52 -1.72
CA PRO A 28 30.27 -3.30 -0.89
C PRO A 28 29.68 -4.70 -0.79
N ILE A 29 30.46 -5.71 -1.20
CA ILE A 29 30.14 -7.11 -0.92
C ILE A 29 30.28 -7.23 0.60
N LEU A 30 29.21 -6.92 1.31
CA LEU A 30 29.09 -7.26 2.72
C LEU A 30 29.27 -8.78 2.79
N PRO A 31 30.14 -9.30 3.66
CA PRO A 31 30.18 -10.73 3.91
C PRO A 31 28.75 -11.19 4.24
N PRO A 32 28.33 -12.38 3.78
CA PRO A 32 27.01 -12.88 4.12
C PRO A 32 26.88 -12.80 5.63
N ARG A 33 25.90 -12.02 6.12
CA ARG A 33 25.65 -11.90 7.57
C ARG A 33 25.55 -13.32 8.10
N SER A 34 26.51 -13.74 8.90
CA SER A 34 26.48 -15.04 9.53
C SER A 34 25.27 -15.04 10.45
N PHE A 35 24.30 -15.92 10.17
CA PHE A 35 23.13 -16.05 11.02
C PHE A 35 23.60 -16.39 12.43
N THR A 36 23.45 -15.43 13.33
CA THR A 36 23.67 -15.61 14.76
C THR A 36 22.67 -16.63 15.28
N ALA A 37 22.92 -17.22 16.46
CA ALA A 37 21.96 -18.12 17.09
C ALA A 37 20.58 -17.45 17.27
N LEU A 38 20.59 -16.15 17.57
CA LEU A 38 19.39 -15.32 17.66
C LEU A 38 18.65 -15.20 16.33
N ASP A 39 19.35 -15.01 15.21
CA ASP A 39 18.71 -14.94 13.89
C ASP A 39 18.04 -16.27 13.51
N ARG A 40 18.60 -17.41 13.92
CA ARG A 40 18.01 -18.74 13.68
C ARG A 40 16.73 -18.94 14.48
N GLU A 41 16.73 -18.52 15.74
CA GLU A 41 15.55 -18.54 16.61
C GLU A 41 14.44 -17.63 16.05
N GLN A 42 14.78 -16.43 15.61
CA GLN A 42 13.83 -15.51 14.97
C GLN A 42 13.23 -16.11 13.69
N LEU A 43 14.06 -16.74 12.84
CA LEU A 43 13.59 -17.40 11.62
C LEU A 43 12.64 -18.57 11.93
N ASP A 44 12.93 -19.35 12.97
CA ASP A 44 12.06 -20.44 13.39
C ASP A 44 10.72 -19.93 13.96
N GLY A 45 10.75 -18.85 14.75
CA GLY A 45 9.55 -18.15 15.19
C GLY A 45 8.69 -17.65 14.03
N LEU A 46 9.31 -17.01 13.02
CA LEU A 46 8.59 -16.55 11.82
C LEU A 46 8.00 -17.70 11.01
N ARG A 47 8.70 -18.84 10.91
CA ARG A 47 8.19 -20.05 10.25
C ARG A 47 6.96 -20.58 10.98
N THR A 48 7.01 -20.64 12.31
CA THR A 48 5.91 -21.09 13.16
C THR A 48 4.70 -20.16 13.03
N ILE A 49 4.88 -18.84 13.11
CA ILE A 49 3.81 -17.85 12.91
C ILE A 49 3.19 -18.00 11.52
N ARG A 50 4.01 -18.15 10.48
CA ARG A 50 3.52 -18.34 9.11
C ARG A 50 2.72 -19.62 8.95
N ALA A 51 3.18 -20.73 9.53
CA ALA A 51 2.46 -22.00 9.50
C ALA A 51 1.11 -21.87 10.21
N PHE A 52 1.08 -21.19 11.37
CA PHE A 52 -0.14 -20.90 12.11
C PHE A 52 -1.14 -20.07 11.29
N LEU A 53 -0.69 -18.96 10.70
CA LEU A 53 -1.56 -18.08 9.88
C LEU A 53 -2.09 -18.80 8.63
N LYS A 54 -1.33 -19.72 8.03
CA LYS A 54 -1.77 -20.51 6.88
C LYS A 54 -2.81 -21.59 7.24
N ALA A 55 -2.77 -22.09 8.47
CA ALA A 55 -3.67 -23.12 8.93
C ALA A 55 -5.06 -22.59 9.35
N ARG A 56 -5.23 -21.27 9.47
CA ARG A 56 -6.46 -20.60 9.93
C ARG A 56 -7.10 -19.77 8.84
N THR A 57 -8.42 -19.72 8.84
CA THR A 57 -9.21 -18.90 7.93
C THR A 57 -9.58 -17.57 8.59
N SER A 58 -9.98 -16.57 7.80
CA SER A 58 -10.44 -15.27 8.33
C SER A 58 -11.68 -15.40 9.24
N TYR A 59 -12.48 -16.45 9.06
CA TYR A 59 -13.64 -16.74 9.91
C TYR A 59 -13.24 -17.18 11.31
N ASP A 60 -12.12 -17.90 11.46
CA ASP A 60 -11.64 -18.40 12.77
C ASP A 60 -11.20 -17.25 13.70
N VAL A 61 -10.96 -16.06 13.15
CA VAL A 61 -10.54 -14.86 13.90
C VAL A 61 -11.76 -14.06 14.39
N LEU A 62 -12.95 -14.31 13.84
CA LEU A 62 -14.15 -13.58 14.23
C LEU A 62 -14.64 -14.03 15.61
N PRO A 63 -15.04 -13.09 16.50
CA PRO A 63 -15.71 -13.44 17.74
C PRO A 63 -17.01 -14.21 17.48
N ILE A 64 -17.40 -15.10 18.41
CA ILE A 64 -18.65 -15.89 18.34
C ILE A 64 -19.88 -14.99 18.12
N SER A 65 -19.86 -13.78 18.69
CA SER A 65 -20.86 -12.74 18.46
C SER A 65 -20.15 -11.40 18.30
N TYR A 66 -20.46 -10.69 17.21
CA TYR A 66 -19.92 -9.37 16.92
C TYR A 66 -21.00 -8.46 16.32
N ARG A 67 -20.75 -7.16 16.32
CA ARG A 67 -21.64 -6.15 15.75
C ARG A 67 -20.96 -5.47 14.56
N LEU A 68 -21.65 -5.42 13.42
CA LEU A 68 -21.20 -4.72 12.22
C LEU A 68 -22.09 -3.52 11.94
N ILE A 69 -21.49 -2.33 11.84
CA ILE A 69 -22.20 -1.11 11.44
C ILE A 69 -21.92 -0.84 9.97
N ILE A 70 -22.98 -0.74 9.16
CA ILE A 70 -22.89 -0.44 7.73
C ILE A 70 -23.58 0.91 7.50
N LEU A 71 -22.98 1.76 6.65
CA LEU A 71 -23.52 3.07 6.31
C LEU A 71 -23.99 3.11 4.85
N ASP A 72 -25.12 3.76 4.60
CA ASP A 72 -25.63 3.96 3.24
C ASP A 72 -24.81 5.04 2.50
N THR A 73 -24.50 4.85 1.22
CA THR A 73 -23.81 5.83 0.37
C THR A 73 -24.54 7.17 0.21
N ALA A 74 -25.87 7.18 0.38
CA ALA A 74 -26.70 8.38 0.35
C ALA A 74 -26.60 9.24 1.63
N LEU A 75 -25.95 8.72 2.68
CA LEU A 75 -25.75 9.43 3.94
C LEU A 75 -24.82 10.64 3.75
N ARG A 76 -25.07 11.71 4.53
CA ARG A 76 -24.21 12.91 4.55
C ARG A 76 -22.93 12.64 5.33
N VAL A 77 -21.82 13.26 4.90
CA VAL A 77 -20.49 13.12 5.52
C VAL A 77 -20.47 13.56 7.00
N GLN A 78 -21.17 14.63 7.35
CA GLN A 78 -21.25 15.09 8.74
C GLN A 78 -21.98 14.06 9.65
N LYS A 79 -23.03 13.42 9.13
CA LYS A 79 -23.79 12.41 9.88
C LYS A 79 -22.98 11.12 10.03
N SER A 80 -22.29 10.69 8.99
CA SER A 80 -21.43 9.52 9.06
C SER A 80 -20.30 9.72 10.07
N LEU A 81 -19.70 10.91 10.12
CA LEU A 81 -18.65 11.23 11.10
C LEU A 81 -19.19 11.14 12.53
N ASN A 82 -20.38 11.68 12.78
CA ASN A 82 -21.01 11.60 14.11
C ASN A 82 -21.29 10.15 14.52
N ILE A 83 -21.80 9.32 13.60
CA ILE A 83 -22.06 7.90 13.86
C ILE A 83 -20.75 7.16 14.21
N LEU A 84 -19.68 7.42 13.46
CA LEU A 84 -18.37 6.82 13.72
C LEU A 84 -17.85 7.20 15.12
N THR A 85 -17.88 8.49 15.47
CA THR A 85 -17.44 9.00 16.77
C THR A 85 -18.28 8.44 17.92
N GLN A 86 -19.61 8.41 17.78
CA GLN A 86 -20.51 7.88 18.81
C GLN A 86 -20.32 6.39 19.06
N ASN A 87 -20.01 5.63 18.02
CA ASN A 87 -19.78 4.20 18.11
C ASN A 87 -18.32 3.84 18.42
N GLY A 88 -17.43 4.82 18.54
CA GLY A 88 -16.00 4.62 18.78
C GLY A 88 -15.29 3.85 17.67
N ILE A 89 -15.77 3.94 16.42
CA ILE A 89 -15.17 3.26 15.27
C ILE A 89 -14.56 4.26 14.29
N VAL A 90 -13.49 3.88 13.62
CA VAL A 90 -12.75 4.75 12.66
C VAL A 90 -12.99 4.37 11.20
N SER A 91 -13.63 3.24 10.95
CA SER A 91 -13.99 2.78 9.63
C SER A 91 -15.35 2.08 9.64
N ALA A 92 -16.06 2.17 8.51
CA ALA A 92 -17.32 1.47 8.33
C ALA A 92 -17.51 1.07 6.86
N PRO A 93 -18.00 -0.16 6.58
CA PRO A 93 -18.42 -0.54 5.24
C PRO A 93 -19.54 0.36 4.72
N LEU A 94 -19.50 0.66 3.43
CA LEU A 94 -20.53 1.39 2.72
C LEU A 94 -21.41 0.44 1.91
N TRP A 95 -22.71 0.70 1.96
CA TRP A 95 -23.71 -0.02 1.20
C TRP A 95 -24.45 0.93 0.27
N ASP A 96 -24.50 0.58 -1.02
CA ASP A 96 -25.36 1.28 -1.97
C ASP A 96 -26.70 0.57 -2.05
N SER A 97 -27.72 1.18 -1.45
CA SER A 97 -29.08 0.64 -1.46
C SER A 97 -29.74 0.64 -2.84
N LYS A 98 -29.25 1.43 -3.81
CA LYS A 98 -29.83 1.49 -5.16
C LYS A 98 -29.40 0.32 -6.01
N THR A 99 -28.12 -0.02 -5.96
CA THR A 99 -27.55 -1.17 -6.68
C THR A 99 -27.54 -2.44 -5.83
N SER A 100 -27.84 -2.34 -4.53
CA SER A 100 -27.73 -3.42 -3.55
C SER A 100 -26.33 -4.04 -3.54
N THR A 101 -25.30 -3.18 -3.60
CA THR A 101 -23.90 -3.60 -3.65
C THR A 101 -23.06 -2.96 -2.57
N PHE A 102 -21.97 -3.64 -2.20
CA PHE A 102 -20.93 -3.06 -1.36
C PHE A 102 -20.18 -1.95 -2.12
N ALA A 103 -20.15 -0.75 -1.54
CA ALA A 103 -19.61 0.46 -2.15
C ALA A 103 -18.24 0.87 -1.59
N GLY A 104 -17.54 -0.05 -0.92
CA GLY A 104 -16.22 0.18 -0.34
C GLY A 104 -16.23 0.45 1.17
N LEU A 105 -15.08 0.85 1.70
CA LEU A 105 -14.88 1.08 3.14
C LEU A 105 -14.65 2.56 3.40
N LEU A 106 -15.49 3.18 4.22
CA LEU A 106 -15.29 4.54 4.72
C LEU A 106 -14.22 4.51 5.81
N THR A 107 -13.23 5.39 5.71
CA THR A 107 -12.13 5.49 6.68
C THR A 107 -11.83 6.95 7.01
N THR A 108 -11.02 7.20 8.05
CA THR A 108 -10.53 8.54 8.40
C THR A 108 -9.84 9.23 7.21
N ALA A 109 -9.18 8.48 6.34
CA ALA A 109 -8.52 9.01 5.15
C ALA A 109 -9.50 9.70 4.19
N ASP A 110 -10.72 9.19 4.06
CA ASP A 110 -11.73 9.80 3.19
C ASP A 110 -12.10 11.22 3.67
N TYR A 111 -12.18 11.43 4.98
CA TYR A 111 -12.43 12.77 5.54
C TYR A 111 -11.23 13.71 5.36
N ILE A 112 -10.00 13.21 5.49
CA ILE A 112 -8.78 14.00 5.23
C ILE A 112 -8.76 14.45 3.77
N ASN A 113 -9.09 13.55 2.83
CA ASN A 113 -9.15 13.87 1.41
C ASN A 113 -10.17 14.97 1.12
N VAL A 114 -11.31 15.00 1.81
CA VAL A 114 -12.31 16.08 1.70
C VAL A 114 -11.74 17.42 2.17
N ILE A 115 -11.08 17.43 3.32
CA ILE A 115 -10.48 18.65 3.87
C ILE A 115 -9.42 19.19 2.92
N GLN A 116 -8.56 18.32 2.39
CA GLN A 116 -7.55 18.68 1.41
C GLN A 116 -8.17 19.22 0.12
N TYR A 117 -9.24 18.60 -0.38
CA TYR A 117 -9.95 19.05 -1.57
C TYR A 117 -10.52 20.47 -1.39
N TYR A 118 -11.11 20.78 -0.24
CA TYR A 118 -11.65 22.11 0.05
C TYR A 118 -10.57 23.15 0.30
N TRP A 119 -9.42 22.75 0.86
CA TRP A 119 -8.28 23.65 1.00
C TRP A 119 -7.76 24.13 -0.35
N GLN A 120 -7.78 23.26 -1.36
CA GLN A 120 -7.36 23.59 -2.72
C GLN A 120 -8.47 24.29 -3.53
N ASN A 121 -9.74 24.08 -3.19
CA ASN A 121 -10.90 24.62 -3.91
C ASN A 121 -11.85 25.38 -2.95
N PRO A 122 -11.52 26.61 -2.55
CA PRO A 122 -12.29 27.37 -1.56
C PRO A 122 -13.73 27.68 -2.00
N ASP A 123 -13.99 27.78 -3.31
CA ASP A 123 -15.34 28.03 -3.86
C ASP A 123 -16.31 26.86 -3.63
N ALA A 124 -15.78 25.66 -3.42
CA ALA A 124 -16.59 24.47 -3.16
C ALA A 124 -17.07 24.39 -1.70
N LEU A 125 -16.49 25.17 -0.78
CA LEU A 125 -16.74 25.12 0.66
C LEU A 125 -18.21 25.36 1.02
N GLN A 126 -18.92 26.17 0.22
CA GLN A 126 -20.35 26.44 0.45
C GLN A 126 -21.26 25.21 0.24
N LYS A 127 -20.74 24.10 -0.31
CA LYS A 127 -21.50 22.87 -0.60
C LYS A 127 -21.20 21.72 0.38
N VAL A 128 -20.33 21.94 1.38
CA VAL A 128 -19.89 20.91 2.35
C VAL A 128 -21.07 20.21 3.04
N ASP A 129 -22.07 20.97 3.49
CA ASP A 129 -23.24 20.42 4.20
C ASP A 129 -24.16 19.54 3.33
N LYS A 130 -24.04 19.65 2.01
CA LYS A 130 -24.80 18.84 1.05
C LYS A 130 -24.01 17.64 0.54
N PHE A 131 -22.73 17.51 0.90
CA PHE A 131 -21.86 16.46 0.39
C PHE A 131 -22.26 15.09 0.97
N ARG A 132 -22.48 14.13 0.07
CA ARG A 132 -22.84 12.75 0.39
C ARG A 132 -21.62 11.85 0.30
N LEU A 133 -21.66 10.72 1.00
CA LEU A 133 -20.60 9.71 0.94
C LEU A 133 -20.35 9.19 -0.48
N SER A 134 -21.37 9.13 -1.34
CA SER A 134 -21.22 8.78 -2.76
C SER A 134 -20.25 9.71 -3.52
N SER A 135 -20.14 10.97 -3.11
CA SER A 135 -19.31 11.97 -3.80
C SER A 135 -17.82 11.88 -3.42
N LEU A 136 -17.49 11.15 -2.35
CA LEU A 136 -16.10 10.85 -1.94
C LEU A 136 -15.36 9.92 -2.91
N ARG A 137 -16.11 9.11 -3.66
CA ARG A 137 -15.56 8.03 -4.51
C ARG A 137 -15.81 8.25 -6.00
N GLY A 138 -16.31 9.42 -6.39
CA GLY A 138 -16.39 9.79 -7.80
C GLY A 138 -15.02 10.17 -8.33
N THR A 139 -14.61 9.51 -9.41
CA THR A 139 -13.41 9.71 -10.25
C THR A 139 -12.06 9.24 -9.69
N LEU A 140 -11.76 7.97 -9.93
CA LEU A 140 -10.66 7.59 -10.84
C LEU A 140 -11.25 6.86 -12.04
#